data_AF-A0A1V8UEM8-F1
#
_entry.id   AF-A0A1V8UEM8-F1
#
_cell.length_a   1.000
_cell.length_b   1.000
_cell.length_c   1.000
_cell.angle_alpha   90.00
_cell.angle_beta   90.00
_cell.angle_gamma   90.00
#
_symmetry.space_group_name_H-M   'P 1'
#
loop_
_entity.id
_entity.type
_entity.pdbx_description
1 polymer ?
#
loop_
_entity_poly.entity_id
_entity_poly.type
_entity_poly.pdbx_seq_one_letter_code
_entity_poly.pdbx_strand_id
1 'polypeptide(L)'
;MTSKISLHDAVHLRRSIYQLTKTSTISDDRIEEIVQDALENCPSTFNSQSTRIVVLLKEEHTKFWKVVEDILKAIVPADQFEHTAQRLTGFSGGYGTILFY
;
A
#
# COMPACT_ATOMS: atom_id res chain seq x y z
N MET A 1 -13.35 -19.16 -9.70
CA MET A 1 -13.92 -18.51 -10.90
C MET A 1 -14.27 -17.08 -10.54
N THR A 2 -13.41 -16.12 -10.87
CA THR A 2 -13.70 -14.69 -10.68
C THR A 2 -14.81 -14.31 -11.66
N SER A 3 -15.95 -13.82 -11.18
CA SER A 3 -16.97 -13.27 -12.07
C SER A 3 -16.36 -12.07 -12.80
N LYS A 4 -16.56 -12.00 -14.12
CA LYS A 4 -16.16 -10.82 -14.88
C LYS A 4 -17.04 -9.66 -14.41
N ILE A 5 -16.44 -8.70 -13.72
CA ILE A 5 -17.07 -7.42 -13.37
C ILE A 5 -16.75 -6.40 -14.47
N SER A 6 -17.66 -5.47 -14.74
CA SER A 6 -17.40 -4.37 -15.67
C SER A 6 -16.40 -3.37 -15.06
N LEU A 7 -15.74 -2.55 -15.88
CA LEU A 7 -14.87 -1.48 -15.38
C LEU A 7 -15.65 -0.49 -14.49
N HIS A 8 -16.87 -0.13 -14.89
CA HIS A 8 -17.75 0.73 -14.11
C HIS A 8 -17.97 0.16 -12.70
N ASP A 9 -18.33 -1.12 -12.61
CA ASP A 9 -18.59 -1.77 -11.33
C ASP A 9 -17.32 -1.91 -10.50
N ALA A 10 -16.18 -2.23 -11.12
CA ALA A 10 -14.89 -2.31 -10.43
C ALA A 10 -14.52 -0.99 -9.73
N VAL A 11 -14.75 0.15 -10.39
CA VAL A 11 -14.51 1.48 -9.82
C VAL A 11 -15.42 1.72 -8.60
N HIS A 12 -16.70 1.35 -8.68
CA HIS A 12 -17.65 1.50 -7.58
C HIS A 12 -17.39 0.54 -6.41
N LEU A 13 -16.91 -0.67 -6.68
CA LEU A 13 -16.62 -1.68 -5.67
C LEU A 13 -15.32 -1.41 -4.89
N ARG A 14 -14.39 -0.61 -5.43
CA ARG A 14 -13.14 -0.27 -4.75
C ARG A 14 -13.42 0.59 -3.50
N ARG A 15 -13.03 0.07 -2.34
CA ARG A 15 -13.14 0.76 -1.04
C ARG A 15 -11.78 0.92 -0.37
N SER A 16 -11.68 1.93 0.48
CA SER A 16 -10.52 2.06 1.39
C SER A 16 -10.72 1.12 2.58
N ILE A 17 -9.85 0.13 2.72
CA ILE A 17 -9.91 -0.89 3.77
C ILE A 17 -8.74 -0.68 4.71
N TYR A 18 -9.02 -0.42 6.00
CA TYR A 18 -7.99 -0.19 7.02
C TYR A 18 -7.59 -1.47 7.78
N GLN A 19 -8.51 -2.43 7.89
CA GLN A 19 -8.25 -3.72 8.52
C GLN A 19 -7.73 -4.68 7.46
N LEU A 20 -6.41 -4.74 7.34
CA LEU A 20 -5.70 -5.66 6.47
C LEU A 20 -5.06 -6.78 7.29
N THR A 21 -4.75 -7.89 6.63
CA THR A 21 -4.07 -9.04 7.22
C THR A 21 -2.65 -9.17 6.69
N LYS A 22 -1.75 -9.76 7.49
CA LYS A 22 -0.36 -10.05 7.11
C LYS A 22 -0.20 -11.25 6.16
N THR A 23 -1.27 -11.62 5.46
CA THR A 23 -1.31 -12.75 4.53
C THR A 23 -1.95 -12.30 3.24
N SER A 24 -1.39 -12.75 2.12
CA SER A 24 -1.96 -12.55 0.79
C SER A 24 -2.67 -13.82 0.31
N THR A 25 -3.73 -13.65 -0.48
CA THR A 25 -4.42 -14.73 -1.19
C THR A 25 -3.80 -15.05 -2.55
N ILE A 26 -2.81 -14.26 -2.97
CA ILE A 26 -2.06 -14.38 -4.23
C ILE A 26 -0.56 -14.34 -3.97
N SER A 27 0.24 -14.82 -4.92
CA SER A 27 1.71 -14.79 -4.83
C SER A 27 2.28 -13.37 -4.90
N ASP A 28 3.51 -13.19 -4.45
CA ASP A 28 4.26 -11.93 -4.56
C ASP A 28 4.42 -11.52 -6.03
N ASP A 29 4.82 -12.46 -6.90
CA ASP A 29 4.93 -12.23 -8.35
C ASP A 29 3.63 -11.70 -8.95
N ARG A 30 2.47 -12.20 -8.49
CA ARG A 30 1.17 -11.72 -8.98
C ARG A 30 0.87 -10.30 -8.51
N ILE A 31 1.32 -9.92 -7.31
CA ILE A 31 1.20 -8.54 -6.82
C ILE A 31 2.07 -7.63 -7.69
N GLU A 32 3.32 -8.03 -7.96
CA GLU A 32 4.24 -7.26 -8.80
C GLU A 32 3.72 -7.08 -10.22
N GLU A 33 3.19 -8.14 -10.83
CA GLU A 33 2.54 -8.09 -12.15
C GLU A 33 1.40 -7.07 -12.18
N ILE A 34 0.50 -7.08 -11.18
CA ILE A 34 -0.61 -6.11 -11.11
C ILE A 34 -0.11 -4.67 -11.01
N VAL A 35 0.96 -4.44 -10.25
CA VAL A 35 1.56 -3.10 -10.09
C VAL A 35 2.23 -2.65 -11.40
N GLN A 36 2.94 -3.56 -12.08
CA GLN A 36 3.57 -3.30 -13.36
C GLN A 36 2.53 -2.97 -14.44
N ASP A 37 1.47 -3.77 -14.55
CA ASP A 37 0.36 -3.54 -15.47
C ASP A 37 -0.26 -2.15 -15.24
N ALA A 38 -0.48 -1.78 -13.97
CA ALA A 38 -1.02 -0.46 -13.63
C ALA A 38 -0.06 0.68 -14.01
N LEU A 39 1.24 0.50 -13.83
CA LEU A 39 2.25 1.50 -14.18
C LEU A 39 2.37 1.70 -15.70
N GLU A 40 2.38 0.61 -16.47
CA GLU A 40 2.53 0.62 -17.92
C GLU A 40 1.31 1.20 -18.63
N ASN A 41 0.11 0.87 -18.15
CA ASN A 41 -1.15 1.24 -18.81
C ASN A 41 -1.73 2.59 -18.34
N CYS A 42 -1.20 3.18 -17.27
CA CYS A 42 -1.68 4.48 -16.80
C CYS A 42 -1.09 5.60 -17.66
N PRO A 43 -1.92 6.46 -18.29
CA PRO A 43 -1.42 7.54 -19.13
C PRO A 43 -0.66 8.57 -18.28
N SER A 44 0.41 9.12 -18.85
CA SER A 44 1.16 10.23 -18.27
C SER A 44 1.23 11.38 -19.25
N THR A 45 1.27 12.62 -18.73
CA THR A 45 1.39 13.82 -19.57
C THR A 45 2.64 13.71 -20.44
N PHE A 46 2.47 13.91 -21.75
CA PHE A 46 3.53 13.76 -22.76
C PHE A 46 4.20 12.37 -22.80
N ASN A 47 3.54 11.33 -22.28
CA ASN A 47 4.14 10.00 -22.10
C ASN A 47 5.48 10.05 -21.34
N SER A 48 5.61 10.99 -20.39
CA SER A 48 6.83 11.19 -19.61
C SER A 48 7.16 10.03 -18.67
N GLN A 49 6.15 9.22 -18.31
CA GLN A 49 6.28 8.04 -17.44
C GLN A 49 7.11 8.36 -16.19
N SER A 50 6.82 9.48 -15.54
CA SER A 50 7.59 9.97 -14.39
C SER A 50 7.35 9.17 -13.12
N THR A 51 6.20 8.48 -13.00
CA THR A 51 5.84 7.68 -11.83
C THR A 51 6.90 6.65 -11.51
N ARG A 52 7.41 6.64 -10.27
CA ARG A 52 8.25 5.57 -9.74
C ARG A 52 7.52 4.90 -8.58
N ILE A 53 7.65 3.58 -8.52
CA ILE A 53 6.98 2.75 -7.53
C ILE A 53 8.00 1.84 -6.87
N VAL A 54 7.95 1.73 -5.55
CA VAL A 54 8.64 0.69 -4.78
C VAL A 54 7.60 -0.16 -4.06
N VAL A 55 7.68 -1.47 -4.28
CA VAL A 55 6.80 -2.45 -3.65
C VAL A 55 7.55 -3.08 -2.47
N LEU A 56 7.03 -2.90 -1.26
CA LEU A 56 7.57 -3.49 -0.04
C LEU A 56 6.61 -4.57 0.45
N LEU A 57 7.07 -5.81 0.53
CA LEU A 57 6.28 -6.94 1.02
C LEU A 57 6.90 -7.51 2.30
N LYS A 58 6.09 -8.18 3.13
CA LYS A 58 6.56 -8.99 4.29
C LYS A 58 7.47 -8.21 5.24
N GLU A 59 8.75 -8.59 5.31
CA GLU A 59 9.74 -8.01 6.23
C GLU A 59 10.06 -6.56 5.88
N GLU A 60 10.20 -6.23 4.59
CA GLU A 60 10.50 -4.86 4.16
C GLU A 60 9.33 -3.91 4.43
N HIS A 61 8.09 -4.39 4.31
CA HIS A 61 6.90 -3.66 4.75
C HIS A 61 6.96 -3.35 6.25
N THR A 62 7.27 -4.35 7.07
CA THR A 62 7.36 -4.20 8.52
C THR A 62 8.47 -3.23 8.90
N LYS A 63 9.63 -3.33 8.26
CA LYS A 63 10.78 -2.45 8.46
C LYS A 63 10.46 -1.00 8.11
N PHE A 64 9.76 -0.76 6.99
CA PHE A 64 9.31 0.58 6.62
C PHE A 64 8.44 1.21 7.71
N TRP A 65 7.40 0.50 8.18
CA TRP A 65 6.53 1.03 9.22
C TRP A 65 7.22 1.21 10.57
N LYS A 66 8.26 0.44 10.86
CA LYS A 66 9.13 0.66 12.02
C LYS A 66 9.89 1.98 11.91
N VAL A 67 10.49 2.25 10.75
CA VAL A 67 11.18 3.53 10.47
C VAL A 67 10.20 4.71 10.61
N VAL A 68 8.99 4.58 10.07
CA VAL A 68 7.95 5.62 10.18
C VAL A 68 7.57 5.87 11.65
N GLU A 69 7.40 4.81 12.45
CA GLU A 69 7.12 4.91 13.88
C GLU A 69 8.21 5.69 14.62
N ASP A 70 9.48 5.35 14.38
CA ASP A 70 10.61 5.97 15.07
C ASP A 70 10.77 7.45 14.71
N ILE A 71 10.56 7.81 13.44
CA ILE A 71 10.56 9.22 13.00
C ILE A 71 9.41 9.99 13.67
N LEU A 72 8.20 9.42 13.72
CA LEU A 72 7.04 10.11 14.29
C LEU A 72 7.15 10.30 15.80
N LYS A 73 7.80 9.41 16.54
CA LYS A 73 8.09 9.60 17.98
C LYS A 73 8.93 10.84 18.25
N ALA A 74 9.83 11.21 17.34
CA ALA A 74 10.66 12.39 17.48
C ALA A 74 9.91 13.71 17.17
N ILE A 75 8.76 13.64 16.49
CA ILE A 75 8.01 14.80 16.01
C ILE A 75 6.73 15.02 16.83
N VAL A 76 6.03 13.95 17.18
CA VAL A 76 4.72 14.00 17.83
C VAL A 76 4.89 14.11 19.36
N PRO A 77 4.19 15.06 20.02
CA PRO A 77 4.15 15.13 21.47
C PRO A 77 3.74 13.80 22.13
N ALA A 78 4.40 13.43 23.22
CA ALA A 78 4.24 12.11 23.83
C ALA A 78 2.79 11.83 24.31
N ASP A 79 2.06 12.86 24.72
CA ASP A 79 0.66 12.83 25.13
C ASP A 79 -0.32 12.53 23.97
N GLN A 80 0.11 12.72 22.73
CA GLN A 80 -0.70 12.46 21.52
C GLN A 80 -0.21 11.26 20.71
N PHE A 81 0.88 10.62 21.15
CA PHE A 81 1.50 9.55 20.38
C PHE A 81 0.66 8.26 20.37
N GLU A 82 -0.11 7.98 21.41
CA GLU A 82 -0.88 6.73 21.53
C GLU A 82 -1.84 6.52 20.35
N HIS A 83 -2.60 7.56 19.98
CA HIS A 83 -3.51 7.50 18.83
C HIS A 83 -2.75 7.27 17.51
N THR A 84 -1.56 7.87 17.36
CA THR A 84 -0.69 7.65 16.19
C THR A 84 -0.18 6.21 16.15
N ALA A 85 0.30 5.69 17.28
CA ALA A 85 0.81 4.32 17.40
C ALA A 85 -0.25 3.27 17.04
N GLN A 86 -1.50 3.47 17.47
CA GLN A 86 -2.62 2.59 17.10
C GLN A 86 -2.86 2.56 15.58
N ARG A 87 -2.79 3.72 14.90
CA ARG A 87 -2.93 3.79 13.44
C ARG A 87 -1.77 3.11 12.72
N LEU A 88 -0.54 3.36 13.16
CA LEU A 88 0.66 2.72 12.60
C LEU A 88 0.62 1.20 12.76
N THR A 89 0.15 0.72 13.92
CA THR A 89 -0.06 -0.71 14.16
C THR A 89 -1.02 -1.29 13.14
N GLY A 90 -2.13 -0.60 12.86
CA GLY A 90 -3.07 -0.97 11.80
C GLY A 90 -2.43 -1.06 10.41
N PHE A 91 -1.62 -0.07 10.03
CA PHE A 91 -0.93 -0.08 8.74
C PHE A 91 0.10 -1.19 8.61
N SER A 92 0.90 -1.42 9.67
CA SER A 92 1.87 -2.52 9.76
C SER A 92 1.21 -3.91 9.80
N GLY A 93 -0.10 -3.97 10.01
CA GLY A 93 -0.92 -5.19 9.96
C GLY A 93 -1.21 -5.67 8.54
N GLY A 94 -0.91 -4.85 7.52
CA GLY A 94 -1.02 -5.23 6.12
C GLY A 94 0.05 -6.23 5.67
N TYR A 95 -0.12 -6.74 4.46
CA TYR A 95 0.86 -7.63 3.82
C TYR A 95 2.04 -6.85 3.20
N GLY A 96 1.76 -5.65 2.70
CA GLY A 96 2.70 -4.85 1.93
C GLY A 96 2.34 -3.38 1.84
N THR A 97 3.25 -2.59 1.29
CA THR A 97 3.08 -1.16 1.03
C THR A 97 3.64 -0.83 -0.35
N ILE A 98 2.89 -0.03 -1.11
CA ILE A 98 3.28 0.49 -2.41
C ILE A 98 3.60 1.98 -2.22
N LEU A 99 4.86 2.35 -2.44
CA LEU A 99 5.34 3.71 -2.31
C LEU A 99 5.42 4.36 -3.70
N PHE A 100 4.84 5.55 -3.83
CA PHE A 100 4.93 6.39 -5.04
C PHE A 100 5.83 7.59 -4.75
N TYR A 101 6.79 7.90 -5.62
CA TYR A 101 7.70 9.05 -5.49
C TYR A 101 8.15 9.62 -6.84
#